data_AF-A0A7X5E7B4-F1
#
_entry.id   AF-A0A7X5E7B4-F1
#
_cell.length_a   1.000
_cell.length_b   1.000
_cell.length_c   1.000
_cell.angle_alpha   90.00
_cell.angle_beta   90.00
_cell.angle_gamma   90.00
#
_symmetry.space_group_name_H-M   'P 1'
#
loop_
_entity.id
_entity.type
_entity.pdbx_description
1 polymer ?
#
loop_
_entity_poly.entity_id
_entity_poly.type
_entity_poly.pdbx_seq_one_letter_code
_entity_poly.pdbx_strand_id
1 'polypeptide(L)'
;MLFINKSIFTTRFKECCKEKGYTQQDIADKLNISINGLKHHLRNKNPNFPPLDLLGEIANILDVDIGYLIGEIDCKRYSMQKISDITGLYKTVLPYIVKKSGDYSWEFCRLFDILSETPYIDDLLKAIDDYLNLSTTEVISVNFEHKKSYASTLDASELLRAKAITIFDKILSDTQQYSFPFFNGKISDELARNLLLMIDENKEKYKNDYEPLYKKVEYYLSEINKIDASGYISMYSAKQIVHDKNQRLKEIYLK
;
A
#
# COMPACT_ATOMS: atom_id res chain seq x y z
N MET A 1 19.75 -19.35 2.05
CA MET A 1 20.78 -18.48 2.64
C MET A 1 21.41 -17.70 1.51
N LEU A 2 21.09 -16.41 1.39
CA LEU A 2 21.69 -15.54 0.37
C LEU A 2 23.10 -15.17 0.84
N PHE A 3 24.07 -15.31 -0.05
CA PHE A 3 25.48 -15.02 0.24
C PHE A 3 25.97 -13.92 -0.69
N ILE A 4 26.76 -13.01 -0.13
CA ILE A 4 27.47 -11.98 -0.89
C ILE A 4 28.25 -12.65 -2.03
N ASN A 5 27.97 -12.27 -3.28
CA ASN A 5 28.51 -12.95 -4.45
C ASN A 5 28.84 -11.98 -5.59
N LYS A 6 30.08 -12.07 -6.05
CA LYS A 6 30.59 -11.24 -7.14
C LYS A 6 29.88 -11.46 -8.48
N SER A 7 29.49 -12.69 -8.79
CA SER A 7 28.76 -12.98 -10.03
C SER A 7 27.36 -12.36 -10.00
N ILE A 8 26.70 -12.38 -8.84
CA ILE A 8 25.41 -11.72 -8.62
C ILE A 8 25.54 -10.22 -8.85
N PHE A 9 26.60 -9.60 -8.32
CA PHE A 9 26.90 -8.18 -8.56
C PHE A 9 27.01 -7.82 -10.03
N THR A 10 27.81 -8.56 -10.79
CA THR A 10 27.98 -8.29 -12.22
C THR A 10 26.66 -8.44 -12.98
N THR A 11 25.84 -9.43 -12.62
CA THR A 11 24.54 -9.70 -13.25
C THR A 11 23.54 -8.58 -12.91
N ARG A 12 23.31 -8.30 -11.63
CA ARG A 12 22.35 -7.30 -11.16
C ARG A 12 22.71 -5.89 -11.63
N PHE A 13 24.01 -5.55 -11.65
CA PHE A 13 24.47 -4.29 -12.22
C PHE A 13 24.01 -4.12 -13.68
N LYS A 14 24.21 -5.16 -14.51
CA LYS A 14 23.82 -5.12 -15.93
C LYS A 14 22.32 -5.07 -16.12
N GLU A 15 21.57 -5.82 -15.31
CA GLU A 15 20.11 -5.81 -15.31
C GLU A 15 19.57 -4.41 -14.99
N CYS A 16 20.05 -3.79 -13.90
CA CYS A 16 19.65 -2.43 -13.53
C CYS A 16 20.02 -1.39 -14.59
N CYS A 17 21.21 -1.50 -15.21
CA CYS A 17 21.58 -0.64 -16.34
C CYS A 17 20.57 -0.76 -17.48
N LYS A 18 20.20 -1.98 -17.86
CA LYS A 18 19.21 -2.22 -18.92
C LYS A 18 17.84 -1.65 -18.58
N GLU A 19 17.37 -1.83 -17.36
CA GLU A 19 16.08 -1.31 -16.90
C GLU A 19 16.01 0.23 -16.90
N LYS A 20 17.12 0.88 -16.54
CA LYS A 20 17.22 2.35 -16.51
C LYS A 20 17.60 2.97 -17.86
N GLY A 21 17.92 2.14 -18.86
CA GLY A 21 18.40 2.60 -20.16
C GLY A 21 19.82 3.18 -20.14
N TYR A 22 20.65 2.79 -19.17
CA TYR A 22 22.04 3.22 -19.07
C TYR A 22 23.00 2.25 -19.76
N THR A 23 24.00 2.79 -20.44
CA THR A 23 25.19 2.06 -20.85
C THR A 23 26.23 2.05 -19.73
N GLN A 24 27.23 1.16 -19.82
CA GLN A 24 28.36 1.20 -18.88
C GLN A 24 29.15 2.52 -18.98
N GLN A 25 29.14 3.16 -20.15
CA GLN A 25 29.80 4.45 -20.32
C GLN A 25 29.06 5.52 -19.54
N ASP A 26 27.73 5.58 -19.63
CA ASP A 26 26.92 6.55 -18.89
C ASP A 26 27.13 6.44 -17.37
N ILE A 27 27.25 5.22 -16.86
CA ILE A 27 27.55 4.99 -15.44
C ILE A 27 28.97 5.45 -15.10
N ALA A 28 29.97 5.13 -15.92
CA ALA A 28 31.35 5.55 -15.68
C ALA A 28 31.48 7.08 -15.67
N ASP A 29 30.78 7.77 -16.58
CA ASP A 29 30.76 9.23 -16.66
C ASP A 29 30.08 9.84 -15.43
N LYS A 30 28.96 9.27 -14.96
CA LYS A 30 28.28 9.71 -13.73
C LYS A 30 29.13 9.52 -12.47
N LEU A 31 29.95 8.48 -12.44
CA LEU A 31 30.88 8.17 -11.36
C LEU A 31 32.21 8.94 -11.47
N ASN A 32 32.41 9.72 -12.54
CA ASN A 32 33.66 10.39 -12.85
C ASN A 32 34.89 9.46 -12.84
N ILE A 33 34.72 8.23 -13.35
CA ILE A 33 35.81 7.24 -13.49
C ILE A 33 35.97 6.82 -14.95
N SER A 34 37.15 6.28 -15.28
CA SER A 34 37.32 5.69 -16.61
C SER A 34 36.44 4.46 -16.80
N ILE A 35 35.92 4.27 -18.02
CA ILE A 35 35.19 3.06 -18.41
C ILE A 35 35.99 1.77 -18.17
N ASN A 36 37.31 1.84 -18.29
CA ASN A 36 38.21 0.72 -18.00
C ASN A 36 38.26 0.42 -16.49
N GLY A 37 38.24 1.45 -15.65
CA GLY A 37 38.11 1.32 -14.19
C GLY A 37 36.80 0.64 -13.80
N LEU A 38 35.67 1.08 -14.36
CA LEU A 38 34.38 0.41 -14.12
C LEU A 38 34.39 -1.05 -14.58
N LYS A 39 34.88 -1.31 -15.80
CA LYS A 39 35.00 -2.68 -16.33
C LYS A 39 35.89 -3.57 -15.49
N HIS A 40 36.96 -3.04 -14.88
CA HIS A 40 37.82 -3.79 -13.97
C HIS A 40 37.02 -4.33 -12.78
N HIS A 41 36.12 -3.52 -12.23
CA HIS A 41 35.24 -3.95 -11.14
C HIS A 41 34.12 -4.91 -11.59
N LEU A 42 33.69 -4.89 -12.85
CA LEU A 42 32.62 -5.78 -13.36
C LEU A 42 33.13 -7.13 -13.88
N ARG A 43 34.44 -7.38 -13.89
CA ARG A 43 35.00 -8.67 -14.34
C ARG A 43 34.81 -9.74 -13.28
N ASN A 44 34.26 -10.89 -13.67
CA ASN A 44 34.16 -12.07 -12.78
C ASN A 44 35.53 -12.60 -12.32
N LYS A 45 36.61 -12.32 -13.05
CA LYS A 45 37.99 -12.66 -12.65
C LYS A 45 38.53 -11.78 -11.51
N ASN A 46 37.90 -10.65 -11.23
CA ASN A 46 38.25 -9.80 -10.09
C ASN A 46 37.37 -10.22 -8.90
N PRO A 47 37.94 -10.87 -7.87
CA PRO A 47 37.16 -11.31 -6.71
C PRO A 47 36.68 -10.14 -5.85
N ASN A 48 37.27 -8.96 -6.01
CA ASN A 48 37.01 -7.80 -5.16
C ASN A 48 35.79 -7.02 -5.66
N PHE A 49 34.97 -6.57 -4.71
CA PHE A 49 33.96 -5.55 -4.96
C PHE A 49 34.63 -4.18 -5.19
N PRO A 50 33.93 -3.23 -5.84
CA PRO A 50 34.32 -1.83 -5.74
C PRO A 50 34.51 -1.40 -4.27
N PRO A 51 35.35 -0.39 -3.99
CA PRO A 51 35.36 0.26 -2.68
C PRO A 51 33.94 0.67 -2.27
N LEU A 52 33.66 0.69 -0.96
CA LEU A 52 32.32 0.94 -0.42
C LEU A 52 31.72 2.25 -0.95
N ASP A 53 32.52 3.31 -1.04
CA ASP A 53 32.07 4.61 -1.55
C ASP A 53 31.58 4.50 -3.00
N LEU A 54 32.40 3.88 -3.87
CA LEU A 54 32.04 3.66 -5.28
C LEU A 54 30.82 2.74 -5.42
N LEU A 55 30.69 1.74 -4.56
CA LEU A 55 29.55 0.84 -4.54
C LEU A 55 28.26 1.57 -4.12
N GLY A 56 28.35 2.48 -3.15
CA GLY A 56 27.26 3.36 -2.74
C GLY A 56 26.83 4.31 -3.84
N GLU A 57 27.77 4.92 -4.56
CA GLU A 57 27.45 5.77 -5.71
C GLU A 57 26.77 4.99 -6.85
N ILE A 58 27.26 3.78 -7.16
CA ILE A 58 26.62 2.89 -8.14
C ILE A 58 25.18 2.57 -7.71
N ALA A 59 24.98 2.23 -6.43
CA ALA A 59 23.66 1.91 -5.89
C ALA A 59 22.69 3.10 -6.01
N ASN A 60 23.16 4.31 -5.70
CA ASN A 60 22.40 5.55 -5.84
C ASN A 60 22.00 5.84 -7.29
N ILE A 61 22.92 5.71 -8.25
CA ILE A 61 22.63 5.93 -9.68
C ILE A 61 21.59 4.95 -10.20
N LEU A 62 21.68 3.69 -9.74
CA LEU A 62 20.76 2.61 -10.16
C LEU A 62 19.45 2.59 -9.35
N ASP A 63 19.34 3.42 -8.32
CA ASP A 63 18.19 3.53 -7.41
C ASP A 63 17.86 2.21 -6.68
N VAL A 64 18.90 1.57 -6.14
CA VAL A 64 18.84 0.31 -5.39
C VAL A 64 19.70 0.39 -4.13
N ASP A 65 19.54 -0.56 -3.21
CA ASP A 65 20.42 -0.70 -2.05
C ASP A 65 21.67 -1.53 -2.39
N ILE A 66 22.79 -1.25 -1.70
CA ILE A 66 24.05 -1.99 -1.87
C ILE A 66 23.85 -3.50 -1.67
N GLY A 67 23.07 -3.89 -0.64
CA GLY A 67 22.74 -5.28 -0.33
C GLY A 67 22.15 -6.02 -1.53
N TYR A 68 21.32 -5.34 -2.35
CA TYR A 68 20.80 -5.92 -3.58
C TYR A 68 21.91 -6.14 -4.60
N LEU A 69 22.78 -5.16 -4.82
CA LEU A 69 23.87 -5.34 -5.78
C LEU A 69 24.77 -6.52 -5.40
N ILE A 70 25.11 -6.67 -4.13
CA ILE A 70 26.08 -7.70 -3.70
C ILE A 70 25.47 -9.08 -3.47
N GLY A 71 24.15 -9.23 -3.52
CA GLY A 71 23.49 -10.52 -3.31
C GLY A 71 23.08 -10.83 -1.87
N GLU A 72 23.08 -9.83 -0.98
CA GLU A 72 22.63 -9.97 0.41
C GLU A 72 21.10 -10.04 0.52
N ILE A 73 20.40 -9.25 -0.28
CA ILE A 73 18.92 -9.24 -0.38
C ILE A 73 18.49 -9.49 -1.82
N ASP A 74 17.27 -9.97 -2.04
CA ASP A 74 16.74 -10.25 -3.38
C ASP A 74 15.89 -9.12 -3.95
N CYS A 75 15.31 -8.30 -3.08
CA CYS A 75 14.60 -7.10 -3.48
C CYS A 75 15.57 -5.93 -3.70
N LYS A 76 15.22 -5.00 -4.60
CA LYS A 76 16.05 -3.81 -4.90
C LYS A 76 16.30 -2.90 -3.71
N ARG A 77 15.45 -2.98 -2.67
CA ARG A 77 15.57 -2.21 -1.43
C ARG A 77 15.29 -3.09 -0.21
N TYR A 78 15.94 -2.82 0.91
CA TYR A 78 15.70 -3.51 2.20
C TYR A 78 14.27 -3.31 2.69
N SER A 79 13.67 -2.14 2.48
CA SER A 79 12.28 -1.91 2.84
C SER A 79 11.35 -2.88 2.11
N MET A 80 11.60 -3.13 0.82
CA MET A 80 10.87 -4.12 0.04
C MET A 80 11.18 -5.54 0.53
N GLN A 81 12.44 -5.87 0.80
CA GLN A 81 12.80 -7.20 1.33
C GLN A 81 12.03 -7.49 2.62
N LYS A 82 12.01 -6.55 3.57
CA LYS A 82 11.26 -6.69 4.83
C LYS A 82 9.77 -6.94 4.59
N ILE A 83 9.13 -6.19 3.68
CA ILE A 83 7.72 -6.41 3.36
C ILE A 83 7.52 -7.82 2.77
N SER A 84 8.40 -8.24 1.85
CA SER A 84 8.36 -9.59 1.28
C SER A 84 8.46 -10.67 2.36
N ASP A 85 9.40 -10.52 3.29
CA ASP A 85 9.67 -11.50 4.34
C ASP A 85 8.51 -11.59 5.34
N ILE A 86 7.85 -10.45 5.65
CA ILE A 86 6.73 -10.39 6.59
C ILE A 86 5.43 -10.90 5.94
N THR A 87 5.18 -10.54 4.68
CA THR A 87 3.87 -10.76 4.03
C THR A 87 3.83 -11.97 3.09
N GLY A 88 4.98 -12.51 2.68
CA GLY A 88 5.09 -13.53 1.64
C GLY A 88 4.79 -13.05 0.23
N LEU A 89 4.55 -11.74 0.03
CA LEU A 89 4.20 -11.17 -1.27
C LEU A 89 5.38 -11.21 -2.25
N TYR A 90 5.06 -11.43 -3.52
CA TYR A 90 6.07 -11.46 -4.57
C TYR A 90 6.72 -10.10 -4.79
N LYS A 91 8.04 -10.11 -5.02
CA LYS A 91 8.88 -8.92 -5.29
C LYS A 91 8.36 -8.01 -6.42
N THR A 92 7.61 -8.56 -7.37
CA THR A 92 7.01 -7.81 -8.49
C THR A 92 5.87 -6.90 -8.05
N VAL A 93 5.21 -7.20 -6.92
CA VAL A 93 4.06 -6.44 -6.40
C VAL A 93 4.51 -5.34 -5.43
N LEU A 94 5.64 -5.53 -4.74
CA LEU A 94 6.12 -4.63 -3.69
C LEU A 94 6.32 -3.17 -4.11
N PRO A 95 6.82 -2.84 -5.32
CA PRO A 95 6.93 -1.44 -5.75
C PRO A 95 5.57 -0.72 -5.76
N TYR A 96 4.49 -1.42 -6.08
CA TYR A 96 3.14 -0.86 -6.06
C TYR A 96 2.65 -0.62 -4.64
N ILE A 97 2.98 -1.52 -3.72
CA ILE A 97 2.63 -1.39 -2.31
C ILE A 97 3.37 -0.22 -1.68
N VAL A 98 4.70 -0.17 -1.84
CA VAL A 98 5.55 0.89 -1.26
C VAL A 98 5.25 2.26 -1.88
N LYS A 99 4.97 2.33 -3.19
CA LYS A 99 4.60 3.60 -3.83
C LYS A 99 3.24 4.11 -3.34
N LYS A 100 2.30 3.20 -3.05
CA LYS A 100 0.95 3.54 -2.59
C LYS A 100 0.85 3.65 -1.07
N SER A 101 1.82 3.17 -0.30
CA SER A 101 1.76 3.20 1.17
C SER A 101 1.80 4.59 1.78
N GLY A 102 2.33 5.60 1.08
CA GLY A 102 2.20 7.00 1.47
C GLY A 102 0.85 7.65 1.15
N ASP A 103 0.01 6.99 0.33
CA ASP A 103 -1.20 7.52 -0.29
C ASP A 103 -2.40 6.56 -0.20
N TYR A 104 -2.38 5.54 0.67
CA TYR A 104 -3.53 4.64 0.79
C TYR A 104 -4.71 5.43 1.35
N SER A 105 -5.86 5.32 0.67
CA SER A 105 -7.06 5.99 1.16
C SER A 105 -7.50 5.35 2.46
N TRP A 106 -8.19 6.13 3.29
CA TRP A 106 -8.78 5.63 4.53
C TRP A 106 -9.68 4.41 4.30
N GLU A 107 -10.46 4.42 3.22
CA GLU A 107 -11.34 3.30 2.87
C GLU A 107 -10.55 2.00 2.62
N PHE A 108 -9.35 2.12 2.04
CA PHE A 108 -8.45 0.98 1.85
C PHE A 108 -7.96 0.46 3.19
N CYS A 109 -7.38 1.32 4.04
CA CYS A 109 -6.86 0.89 5.35
C CYS A 109 -7.95 0.25 6.21
N ARG A 110 -9.13 0.91 6.30
CA ARG A 110 -10.28 0.39 7.03
C ARG A 110 -10.73 -0.98 6.53
N LEU A 111 -10.76 -1.18 5.22
CA LEU A 111 -11.11 -2.49 4.65
C LEU A 111 -10.09 -3.55 5.08
N PHE A 112 -8.79 -3.24 5.02
CA PHE A 112 -7.75 -4.17 5.42
C PHE A 112 -7.80 -4.52 6.92
N ASP A 113 -8.10 -3.56 7.78
CA ASP A 113 -8.28 -3.82 9.22
C ASP A 113 -9.46 -4.78 9.45
N ILE A 114 -10.61 -4.50 8.83
CA ILE A 114 -11.80 -5.38 8.88
C ILE A 114 -11.47 -6.80 8.41
N LEU A 115 -10.77 -6.90 7.28
CA LEU A 115 -10.38 -8.18 6.71
C LEU A 115 -9.34 -8.91 7.57
N SER A 116 -8.54 -8.20 8.36
CA SER A 116 -7.53 -8.80 9.23
C SER A 116 -8.10 -9.26 10.58
N GLU A 117 -9.18 -8.63 11.03
CA GLU A 117 -9.82 -8.93 12.32
C GLU A 117 -10.96 -9.95 12.20
N THR A 118 -11.50 -10.14 11.00
CA THR A 118 -12.63 -11.05 10.80
C THR A 118 -12.23 -12.53 10.89
N PRO A 119 -13.03 -13.38 11.57
CA PRO A 119 -12.78 -14.82 11.62
C PRO A 119 -13.05 -15.54 10.29
N TYR A 120 -13.58 -14.86 9.27
CA TYR A 120 -13.95 -15.45 7.98
C TYR A 120 -12.95 -15.20 6.84
N ILE A 121 -11.79 -14.58 7.12
CA ILE A 121 -10.83 -14.19 6.08
C ILE A 121 -10.28 -15.41 5.32
N ASP A 122 -9.94 -16.48 6.02
CA ASP A 122 -9.40 -17.70 5.40
C ASP A 122 -10.44 -18.38 4.50
N ASP A 123 -11.70 -18.42 4.93
CA ASP A 123 -12.80 -18.98 4.14
C ASP A 123 -13.05 -18.15 2.87
N LEU A 124 -12.94 -16.81 2.98
CA LEU A 124 -13.06 -15.91 1.84
C LEU A 124 -11.91 -16.13 0.84
N LEU A 125 -10.67 -16.15 1.33
CA LEU A 125 -9.48 -16.36 0.50
C LEU A 125 -9.55 -17.71 -0.22
N LYS A 126 -9.97 -18.77 0.48
CA LYS A 126 -10.16 -20.09 -0.11
C LYS A 126 -11.24 -20.10 -1.18
N ALA A 127 -12.39 -19.48 -0.94
CA ALA A 127 -13.46 -19.41 -1.94
C ALA A 127 -13.03 -18.66 -3.21
N ILE A 128 -12.22 -17.60 -3.06
CA ILE A 128 -11.64 -16.86 -4.18
C ILE A 128 -10.59 -17.72 -4.91
N ASP A 129 -9.70 -18.39 -4.18
CA ASP A 129 -8.66 -19.24 -4.78
C ASP A 129 -9.27 -20.43 -5.54
N ASP A 130 -10.25 -21.11 -4.95
CA ASP A 130 -11.01 -22.19 -5.60
C ASP A 130 -11.68 -21.69 -6.90
N TYR A 131 -12.20 -20.45 -6.91
CA TYR A 131 -12.81 -19.84 -8.09
C TYR A 131 -11.78 -19.51 -9.18
N LEU A 132 -10.64 -18.93 -8.80
CA LEU A 132 -9.58 -18.54 -9.74
C LEU A 132 -8.84 -19.74 -10.34
N ASN A 133 -8.71 -20.82 -9.57
CA ASN A 133 -8.02 -22.04 -9.97
C ASN A 133 -8.95 -23.09 -10.57
N LEU A 134 -10.23 -22.77 -10.80
CA LEU A 134 -11.20 -23.69 -11.41
C LEU A 134 -10.70 -24.14 -12.79
N SER A 135 -10.21 -25.38 -12.89
CA SER A 135 -9.83 -25.95 -14.17
C SER A 135 -11.07 -26.40 -14.93
N THR A 136 -11.07 -26.29 -16.26
CA THR A 136 -12.19 -26.63 -17.15
C THR A 136 -12.65 -28.10 -17.11
N THR A 137 -12.05 -28.92 -16.24
CA THR A 137 -12.22 -30.38 -16.16
C THR A 137 -12.60 -30.89 -14.78
N GLU A 138 -12.66 -30.02 -13.75
CA GLU A 138 -13.01 -30.46 -12.40
C GLU A 138 -14.53 -30.50 -12.21
N VAL A 139 -15.06 -31.71 -12.28
CA VAL A 139 -16.37 -32.06 -11.72
C VAL A 139 -16.31 -31.82 -10.21
N ILE A 140 -16.97 -30.76 -9.74
CA ILE A 140 -17.17 -30.57 -8.30
C ILE A 140 -18.24 -31.55 -7.84
N SER A 141 -17.87 -32.50 -6.97
CA SER A 141 -18.86 -33.33 -6.27
C SER A 141 -19.51 -32.50 -5.16
N VAL A 142 -20.72 -32.01 -5.40
CA VAL A 142 -21.51 -31.37 -4.34
C VAL A 142 -22.16 -32.47 -3.51
N ASN A 143 -21.72 -32.66 -2.26
CA ASN A 143 -22.33 -33.59 -1.31
C ASN A 143 -23.50 -32.88 -0.60
N PHE A 144 -24.69 -32.97 -1.19
CA PHE A 144 -25.95 -32.69 -0.50
C PHE A 144 -26.65 -34.02 -0.24
N GLU A 145 -26.92 -34.33 1.03
CA GLU A 145 -27.75 -35.48 1.46
C GLU A 145 -27.42 -36.81 0.75
N HIS A 146 -26.14 -37.21 0.74
CA HIS A 146 -25.67 -38.47 0.15
C HIS A 146 -25.91 -38.65 -1.36
N LYS A 147 -26.25 -37.59 -2.10
CA LYS A 147 -26.28 -37.58 -3.57
C LYS A 147 -25.09 -36.80 -4.13
N LYS A 148 -24.27 -37.46 -4.94
CA LYS A 148 -23.24 -36.79 -5.76
C LYS A 148 -23.91 -36.24 -7.02
N SER A 149 -23.95 -34.92 -7.15
CA SER A 149 -24.34 -34.25 -8.39
C SER A 149 -23.10 -33.74 -9.13
N TYR A 150 -23.17 -33.73 -10.46
CA TYR A 150 -22.12 -33.26 -11.36
C TYR A 150 -22.52 -31.88 -11.88
N ALA A 151 -21.84 -30.83 -11.44
CA ALA A 151 -22.04 -29.48 -11.95
C ALA A 151 -21.24 -29.30 -13.25
N SER A 152 -21.79 -28.60 -14.24
CA SER A 152 -20.95 -28.10 -15.34
C SER A 152 -19.96 -27.07 -14.78
N THR A 153 -18.86 -26.81 -15.49
CA THR A 153 -17.87 -25.80 -15.05
C THR A 153 -18.48 -24.42 -14.88
N LEU A 154 -19.51 -24.09 -15.68
CA LEU A 154 -20.28 -22.86 -15.55
C LEU A 154 -21.03 -22.81 -14.22
N ASP A 155 -21.78 -23.87 -13.89
CA ASP A 155 -22.55 -23.97 -12.64
C ASP A 155 -21.63 -23.96 -11.40
N ALA A 156 -20.47 -24.61 -11.50
CA ALA A 156 -19.44 -24.61 -10.46
C ALA A 156 -18.86 -23.21 -10.23
N SER A 157 -18.56 -22.47 -11.31
CA SER A 157 -18.03 -21.11 -11.23
C SER A 157 -19.03 -20.13 -10.60
N GLU A 158 -20.33 -20.27 -10.93
CA GLU A 158 -21.39 -19.45 -10.35
C GLU A 158 -21.57 -19.74 -8.85
N LEU A 159 -21.51 -21.01 -8.46
CA LEU A 159 -21.59 -21.43 -7.06
C LEU A 159 -20.43 -20.89 -6.22
N LEU A 160 -19.20 -21.02 -6.68
CA LEU A 160 -18.01 -20.53 -5.96
C LEU A 160 -18.01 -19.01 -5.86
N ARG A 161 -18.42 -18.31 -6.93
CA ARG A 161 -18.61 -16.86 -6.90
C ARG A 161 -19.67 -16.44 -5.88
N ALA A 162 -20.82 -17.12 -5.86
CA ALA A 162 -21.88 -16.85 -4.89
C ALA A 162 -21.41 -17.10 -3.45
N LYS A 163 -20.60 -18.13 -3.23
CA LYS A 163 -19.98 -18.43 -1.93
C LYS A 163 -19.06 -17.28 -1.46
N ALA A 164 -18.16 -16.80 -2.33
CA ALA A 164 -17.28 -15.68 -2.00
C ALA A 164 -18.08 -14.40 -1.66
N ILE A 165 -19.12 -14.09 -2.45
CA ILE A 165 -20.01 -12.95 -2.18
C ILE A 165 -20.71 -13.09 -0.83
N THR A 166 -21.25 -14.26 -0.52
CA THR A 166 -21.97 -14.52 0.74
C THR A 166 -21.06 -14.35 1.95
N ILE A 167 -19.81 -14.84 1.87
CA ILE A 167 -18.83 -14.68 2.95
C ILE A 167 -18.46 -13.21 3.11
N PHE A 168 -18.22 -12.49 2.01
CA PHE A 168 -17.89 -11.07 2.07
C PHE A 168 -19.04 -10.24 2.66
N ASP A 169 -20.28 -10.53 2.28
CA ASP A 169 -21.47 -9.88 2.84
C ASP A 169 -21.62 -10.12 4.36
N LYS A 170 -21.28 -11.34 4.81
CA LYS A 170 -21.22 -11.67 6.24
C LYS A 170 -20.15 -10.87 6.97
N ILE A 171 -18.94 -10.76 6.39
CA ILE A 171 -17.87 -9.92 6.95
C ILE A 171 -18.36 -8.49 7.09
N LEU A 172 -18.97 -7.91 6.06
CA LEU A 172 -19.48 -6.54 6.10
C LEU A 172 -20.60 -6.37 7.14
N SER A 173 -21.47 -7.34 7.30
CA SER A 173 -22.57 -7.31 8.27
C SER A 173 -22.08 -7.36 9.72
N ASP A 174 -21.04 -8.16 9.99
CA ASP A 174 -20.44 -8.28 11.34
C ASP A 174 -19.59 -7.05 11.72
N THR A 175 -19.28 -6.16 10.76
CA THR A 175 -18.42 -4.99 11.01
C THR A 175 -19.00 -3.92 11.94
N GLN A 176 -20.28 -4.00 12.29
CA GLN A 176 -20.89 -3.10 13.27
C GLN A 176 -20.33 -3.27 14.70
N GLN A 177 -19.48 -4.28 14.95
CA GLN A 177 -18.91 -4.58 16.27
C GLN A 177 -17.45 -4.11 16.48
N TYR A 178 -16.74 -3.66 15.45
CA TYR A 178 -15.32 -3.28 15.59
C TYR A 178 -15.16 -1.80 15.96
N SER A 179 -14.59 -1.57 17.15
CA SER A 179 -14.13 -0.26 17.64
C SER A 179 -12.63 -0.14 17.38
N PHE A 180 -12.21 0.66 16.40
CA PHE A 180 -10.80 0.75 16.00
C PHE A 180 -9.92 1.46 17.06
N PRO A 181 -8.76 0.89 17.47
CA PRO A 181 -7.93 1.40 18.58
C PRO A 181 -6.95 2.54 18.25
N PHE A 182 -6.90 3.08 17.03
CA PHE A 182 -6.05 4.27 16.71
C PHE A 182 -6.54 5.58 17.35
N PHE A 183 -7.55 5.50 18.22
CA PHE A 183 -8.28 6.61 18.79
C PHE A 183 -7.71 7.03 20.13
N ASN A 184 -7.12 8.23 20.19
CA ASN A 184 -7.40 9.15 21.30
C ASN A 184 -8.59 10.06 20.90
N GLY A 185 -9.58 9.46 20.23
CA GLY A 185 -10.56 10.16 19.40
C GLY A 185 -11.48 11.08 20.17
N LYS A 186 -11.59 11.00 21.50
CA LYS A 186 -12.36 11.98 22.26
C LYS A 186 -11.88 13.42 22.03
N ILE A 187 -10.56 13.66 21.98
CA ILE A 187 -10.02 15.02 21.81
C ILE A 187 -10.10 15.46 20.35
N SER A 188 -9.75 14.59 19.40
CA SER A 188 -9.84 14.87 17.96
C SER A 188 -11.29 15.10 17.52
N ASP A 189 -12.22 14.26 17.99
CA ASP A 189 -13.65 14.40 17.72
C ASP A 189 -14.22 15.65 18.38
N GLU A 190 -13.81 16.00 19.60
CA GLU A 190 -14.23 17.25 20.26
C GLU A 190 -13.74 18.49 19.50
N LEU A 191 -12.51 18.48 19.02
CA LEU A 191 -11.98 19.56 18.18
C LEU A 191 -12.68 19.64 16.82
N ALA A 192 -12.97 18.50 16.20
CA ALA A 192 -13.75 18.43 14.96
C ALA A 192 -15.20 18.92 15.16
N ARG A 193 -15.85 18.53 16.27
CA ARG A 193 -17.17 19.05 16.70
C ARG A 193 -17.12 20.57 16.84
N ASN A 194 -16.15 21.09 17.57
CA ASN A 194 -15.98 22.52 17.80
C ASN A 194 -15.73 23.29 16.50
N LEU A 195 -14.95 22.72 15.57
CA LEU A 195 -14.74 23.29 14.25
C LEU A 195 -16.05 23.39 13.45
N LEU A 196 -16.86 22.35 13.45
CA LEU A 196 -18.15 22.34 12.75
C LEU A 196 -19.16 23.33 13.34
N LEU A 197 -19.23 23.42 14.67
CA LEU A 197 -20.06 24.43 15.36
C LEU A 197 -19.59 25.85 15.04
N MET A 198 -18.28 26.10 15.06
CA MET A 198 -17.71 27.40 14.69
C MET A 198 -18.06 27.79 13.25
N ILE A 199 -18.03 26.84 12.31
CA ILE A 199 -18.45 27.09 10.94
C ILE A 199 -19.91 27.53 10.88
N ASP A 200 -20.81 26.85 11.59
CA ASP A 200 -22.24 27.18 11.60
C ASP A 200 -22.51 28.57 12.15
N GLU A 201 -21.91 28.89 13.30
CA GLU A 201 -22.04 30.21 13.95
C GLU A 201 -21.55 31.35 13.06
N ASN A 202 -20.60 31.08 12.17
CA ASN A 202 -19.96 32.09 11.34
C ASN A 202 -20.44 32.09 9.87
N LYS A 203 -21.21 31.07 9.44
CA LYS A 203 -21.57 30.88 8.02
C LYS A 203 -22.36 32.05 7.45
N GLU A 204 -23.39 32.50 8.18
CA GLU A 204 -24.21 33.64 7.77
C GLU A 204 -23.43 34.96 7.77
N LYS A 205 -22.48 35.12 8.69
CA LYS A 205 -21.63 36.31 8.78
C LYS A 205 -20.74 36.46 7.55
N TYR A 206 -20.24 35.35 7.00
CA TYR A 206 -19.32 35.33 5.86
C TYR A 206 -20.00 34.99 4.52
N LYS A 207 -21.34 35.03 4.45
CA LYS A 207 -22.09 34.60 3.26
C LYS A 207 -21.72 35.33 1.95
N ASN A 208 -21.22 36.55 2.05
CA ASN A 208 -20.83 37.39 0.92
C ASN A 208 -19.33 37.30 0.59
N ASP A 209 -18.51 36.81 1.52
CA ASP A 209 -17.07 36.55 1.33
C ASP A 209 -16.61 35.50 2.35
N TYR A 210 -16.38 34.29 1.85
CA TYR A 210 -16.01 33.13 2.66
C TYR A 210 -14.50 33.01 2.91
N GLU A 211 -13.65 33.82 2.27
CA GLU A 211 -12.20 33.67 2.43
C GLU A 211 -11.69 33.82 3.87
N PRO A 212 -12.21 34.75 4.68
CA PRO A 212 -11.86 34.83 6.10
C PRO A 212 -12.26 33.56 6.87
N LEU A 213 -13.39 32.93 6.50
CA LEU A 213 -13.85 31.69 7.13
C LEU A 213 -12.96 30.52 6.71
N TYR A 214 -12.55 30.43 5.45
CA TYR A 214 -11.66 29.38 4.98
C TYR A 214 -10.31 29.43 5.71
N LYS A 215 -9.68 30.59 5.80
CA LYS A 215 -8.41 30.74 6.54
C LYS A 215 -8.52 30.32 8.00
N LYS A 216 -9.66 30.64 8.62
CA LYS A 216 -9.94 30.23 10.00
C LYS A 216 -10.07 28.71 10.09
N VAL A 217 -10.82 28.09 9.18
CA VAL A 217 -10.98 26.63 9.12
C VAL A 217 -9.64 25.94 8.84
N GLU A 218 -8.82 26.46 7.93
CA GLU A 218 -7.47 25.93 7.65
C GLU A 218 -6.58 25.97 8.89
N TYR A 219 -6.61 27.07 9.64
CA TYR A 219 -5.89 27.18 10.91
C TYR A 219 -6.32 26.09 11.89
N TYR A 220 -7.62 25.91 12.13
CA TYR A 220 -8.12 24.89 13.05
C TYR A 220 -7.82 23.47 12.57
N LEU A 221 -7.92 23.20 11.26
CA LEU A 221 -7.49 21.92 10.68
C LEU A 221 -6.01 21.67 10.91
N SER A 222 -5.16 22.69 10.82
CA SER A 222 -3.73 22.55 11.10
C SER A 222 -3.46 22.19 12.57
N GLU A 223 -4.25 22.74 13.51
CA GLU A 223 -4.17 22.38 14.93
C GLU A 223 -4.68 20.95 15.19
N ILE A 224 -5.79 20.56 14.55
CA ILE A 224 -6.30 19.18 14.60
C ILE A 224 -5.25 18.21 14.05
N ASN A 225 -4.63 18.53 12.91
CA ASN A 225 -3.62 17.69 12.26
C ASN A 225 -2.33 17.51 13.06
N LYS A 226 -1.98 18.47 13.93
CA LYS A 226 -0.85 18.32 14.86
C LYS A 226 -1.11 17.26 15.94
N ILE A 227 -2.37 17.02 16.26
CA ILE A 227 -2.83 16.08 17.28
C ILE A 227 -3.17 14.73 16.63
N ASP A 228 -3.88 14.77 15.50
CA ASP A 228 -4.38 13.63 14.75
C ASP A 228 -4.58 13.99 13.27
N ALA A 229 -3.54 13.71 12.46
CA ALA A 229 -3.58 13.89 11.01
C ALA A 229 -4.50 12.89 10.28
N SER A 230 -5.03 11.88 10.98
CA SER A 230 -5.89 10.82 10.42
C SER A 230 -7.39 11.08 10.58
N GLY A 231 -7.77 12.15 11.30
CA GLY A 231 -9.17 12.52 11.51
C GLY A 231 -9.93 12.70 10.20
N TYR A 232 -11.15 12.15 10.11
CA TYR A 232 -11.99 12.19 8.90
C TYR A 232 -12.27 13.61 8.40
N ILE A 233 -12.33 14.60 9.31
CA ILE A 233 -12.46 16.02 8.97
C ILE A 233 -11.24 16.59 8.23
N SER A 234 -10.04 16.07 8.51
CA SER A 234 -8.76 16.51 7.95
C SER A 234 -8.53 16.09 6.50
N MET A 235 -9.37 15.20 5.97
CA MET A 235 -9.35 14.75 4.58
C MET A 235 -9.93 15.77 3.60
N TYR A 236 -10.49 16.86 4.11
CA TYR A 236 -11.19 17.85 3.32
C TYR A 236 -10.53 19.22 3.45
N SER A 237 -10.43 19.93 2.33
CA SER A 237 -10.05 21.35 2.34
C SER A 237 -11.10 22.18 3.06
N ALA A 238 -10.71 23.34 3.58
CA ALA A 238 -11.63 24.26 4.25
C ALA A 238 -12.87 24.58 3.39
N LYS A 239 -12.68 24.77 2.08
CA LYS A 239 -13.79 25.00 1.13
C LYS A 239 -14.75 23.81 1.08
N GLN A 240 -14.23 22.59 0.98
CA GLN A 240 -15.06 21.38 0.96
C GLN A 240 -15.82 21.18 2.28
N ILE A 241 -15.21 21.50 3.42
CA ILE A 241 -15.86 21.40 4.73
C ILE A 241 -16.99 22.42 4.86
N VAL A 242 -16.79 23.67 4.41
CA VAL A 242 -17.79 24.74 4.54
C VAL A 242 -18.99 24.51 3.61
N HIS A 243 -18.77 23.98 2.40
CA HIS A 243 -19.81 23.87 1.37
C HIS A 243 -20.32 22.44 1.14
N ASP A 244 -19.44 21.49 0.87
CA ASP A 244 -19.82 20.21 0.25
C ASP A 244 -19.99 19.07 1.26
N LYS A 245 -19.27 19.13 2.38
CA LYS A 245 -19.12 18.03 3.34
C LYS A 245 -19.68 18.34 4.71
N ASN A 246 -20.06 19.60 4.95
CA ASN A 246 -20.53 20.09 6.25
C ASN A 246 -21.60 19.17 6.87
N GLN A 247 -22.67 18.86 6.14
CA GLN A 247 -23.79 18.07 6.65
C GLN A 247 -23.37 16.63 7.01
N ARG A 248 -22.62 15.98 6.13
CA ARG A 248 -22.13 14.61 6.36
C ARG A 248 -21.14 14.55 7.53
N LEU A 249 -20.28 15.57 7.67
CA LEU A 249 -19.36 15.67 8.79
C LEU A 249 -20.12 15.84 10.12
N LYS A 250 -21.20 16.62 10.15
CA LYS A 250 -22.06 16.73 11.34
C LYS A 250 -22.74 15.42 11.71
N GLU A 251 -23.17 14.63 10.73
CA GLU A 251 -23.77 13.31 11.02
C GLU A 251 -22.79 12.33 11.66
N ILE A 252 -21.48 12.52 11.43
CA ILE A 252 -20.41 11.71 12.00
C ILE A 252 -20.00 12.24 13.36
N TYR A 253 -19.79 13.55 13.45
CA TYR A 253 -19.19 14.16 14.61
C TYR A 253 -20.20 14.72 15.61
N LEU A 254 -21.44 15.03 15.28
CA LEU A 254 -22.41 15.64 16.23
C LEU A 254 -23.53 14.69 16.70
N LYS A 255 -23.47 13.41 16.32
CA LYS A 255 -24.28 12.34 16.95
C LYS A 255 -23.65 11.90 18.27
#